data_AF-A0A158L1H9-F1
#
_entry.id   AF-A0A158L1H9-F1
#
_cell.length_a   1.000
_cell.length_b   1.000
_cell.length_c   1.000
_cell.angle_alpha   90.00
_cell.angle_beta   90.00
_cell.angle_gamma   90.00
#
_symmetry.space_group_name_H-M   'P 1'
#
loop_
_entity.id
_entity.type
_entity.pdbx_description
1 polymer ?
#
loop_
_entity_poly.entity_id
_entity_poly.type
_entity_poly.pdbx_seq_one_letter_code
_entity_poly.pdbx_strand_id
1 'polypeptide(L)'
;MQSKIERLDRLTRQLEEASRAFKSLGGELEQITLEPGSQTSVQAAIQQVEAIIDQKAAPYRGNELVDSMVQQLKKRYRDEIIRRGRA
;
A
#
# COMPACT_ATOMS: atom_id res chain seq x y z
N MET A 1 15.79 -21.55 -21.84
CA MET A 1 16.11 -20.10 -21.91
C MET A 1 14.80 -19.37 -22.10
N GLN A 2 14.43 -18.44 -21.22
CA GLN A 2 13.26 -17.59 -21.45
C GLN A 2 13.55 -16.63 -22.61
N SER A 3 12.60 -16.50 -23.53
CA SER A 3 12.74 -15.59 -24.67
C SER A 3 12.55 -14.13 -24.21
N LYS A 4 13.08 -13.18 -24.99
CA LYS A 4 12.97 -11.74 -24.68
C LYS A 4 11.51 -11.27 -24.63
N ILE A 5 10.63 -11.94 -25.39
CA ILE A 5 9.19 -11.68 -25.46
C ILE A 5 8.50 -12.11 -24.14
N GLU A 6 8.79 -13.32 -23.65
CA GLU A 6 8.22 -13.82 -22.38
C GLU A 6 8.59 -12.96 -21.16
N ARG A 7 9.77 -12.33 -21.18
CA ARG A 7 10.19 -11.40 -20.12
C ARG A 7 9.43 -10.08 -20.20
N LEU A 8 9.21 -9.56 -21.41
CA LEU A 8 8.47 -8.32 -21.60
C LEU A 8 7.00 -8.51 -21.22
N ASP A 9 6.40 -9.66 -21.56
CA ASP A 9 5.02 -9.98 -21.19
C ASP A 9 4.83 -10.05 -19.67
N ARG A 10 5.79 -10.60 -18.92
CA ARG A 10 5.74 -10.58 -17.45
C ARG A 10 5.81 -9.16 -16.90
N LEU A 11 6.71 -8.34 -17.42
CA LEU A 11 6.85 -6.95 -16.97
C LEU A 11 5.56 -6.15 -17.23
N THR A 12 4.95 -6.33 -18.40
CA THR A 12 3.67 -5.69 -18.74
C THR A 12 2.57 -6.11 -17.76
N ARG A 13 2.44 -7.41 -17.48
CA ARG A 13 1.49 -7.91 -16.48
C ARG A 13 1.77 -7.34 -15.09
N GLN A 14 3.03 -7.30 -14.68
CA GLN A 14 3.39 -6.76 -13.37
C GLN A 14 3.04 -5.27 -13.24
N LEU A 15 3.22 -4.49 -14.31
CA LEU A 15 2.85 -3.07 -14.37
C LEU A 15 1.33 -2.86 -14.34
N GLU A 16 0.57 -3.69 -15.07
CA GLU A 16 -0.90 -3.60 -15.05
C GLU A 16 -1.47 -3.91 -13.66
N GLU A 17 -0.98 -4.96 -13.01
CA GLU A 17 -1.34 -5.32 -11.64
C GLU A 17 -0.98 -4.20 -10.65
N ALA A 18 0.22 -3.62 -10.77
CA ALA A 18 0.62 -2.46 -9.96
C ALA A 18 -0.31 -1.26 -10.16
N SER A 19 -0.70 -0.96 -11.40
CA SER A 19 -1.65 0.12 -11.69
C SER A 19 -3.02 -0.12 -11.06
N ARG A 20 -3.54 -1.36 -11.12
CA ARG A 20 -4.82 -1.74 -10.51
C ARG A 20 -4.77 -1.69 -8.99
N ALA A 21 -3.68 -2.17 -8.39
CA ALA A 21 -3.45 -2.07 -6.96
C ALA A 21 -3.41 -0.61 -6.51
N PHE A 22 -2.69 0.26 -7.22
CA PHE A 22 -2.61 1.69 -6.89
C PHE A 22 -3.97 2.38 -6.94
N LYS A 23 -4.77 2.13 -8.00
CA LYS A 23 -6.13 2.66 -8.10
C LYS A 23 -7.04 2.19 -6.95
N SER A 24 -6.89 0.93 -6.54
CA SER A 24 -7.67 0.36 -5.45
C SER A 24 -7.28 0.94 -4.08
N LEU A 25 -5.99 1.27 -3.91
CA LEU A 25 -5.42 1.81 -2.68
C LEU A 25 -5.66 3.31 -2.50
N GLY A 26 -5.60 4.09 -3.60
CA GLY A 26 -5.75 5.54 -3.54
C GLY A 26 -7.13 6.05 -3.13
N GLY A 27 -8.19 5.23 -3.26
CA GLY A 27 -9.57 5.68 -3.02
C GLY A 27 -10.11 5.52 -1.59
N GLU A 28 -9.50 4.69 -0.74
CA GLU A 28 -10.06 4.36 0.60
C GLU A 28 -9.25 4.90 1.77
N LEU A 29 -8.01 5.33 1.52
CA LEU A 29 -7.12 5.78 2.58
C LEU A 29 -7.43 7.20 3.07
N GLU A 30 -8.42 7.88 2.48
CA GLU A 30 -8.91 9.19 2.93
C GLU A 30 -9.81 9.12 4.17
N GLN A 31 -10.28 7.94 4.58
CA GLN A 31 -11.27 7.78 5.67
C GLN A 31 -10.67 7.53 7.06
N ILE A 32 -9.34 7.60 7.22
CA ILE A 32 -8.70 7.32 8.50
C ILE A 32 -9.03 8.44 9.50
N THR A 33 -9.87 8.11 10.49
CA THR A 33 -10.21 9.01 11.59
C THR A 33 -9.13 8.92 12.66
N LEU A 34 -8.42 10.03 12.91
CA LEU A 34 -7.40 10.14 13.96
C LEU A 34 -7.91 11.01 15.10
N GLU A 35 -7.88 10.47 16.32
CA GLU A 35 -8.07 11.30 17.52
C GLU A 35 -6.72 11.92 17.94
N PRO A 36 -6.61 13.26 17.95
CA PRO A 36 -5.36 13.94 18.30
C PRO A 36 -5.00 13.71 19.78
N GLY A 37 -3.70 13.55 20.06
CA GLY A 37 -3.17 13.46 21.43
C GLY A 37 -3.14 12.07 22.06
N SER A 38 -3.64 11.02 21.40
CA SER A 38 -3.60 9.64 21.91
C SER A 38 -2.61 8.77 21.13
N GLN A 39 -1.54 8.33 21.78
CA GLN A 39 -0.59 7.37 21.20
C GLN A 39 -1.27 6.06 20.78
N THR A 40 -2.31 5.64 21.52
CA THR A 40 -3.11 4.46 21.20
C THR A 40 -3.88 4.64 19.89
N SER A 41 -4.42 5.83 19.64
CA SER A 41 -5.16 6.15 18.41
C SER A 41 -4.24 6.20 17.19
N VAL A 42 -3.00 6.71 17.35
CA VAL A 42 -1.97 6.69 16.30
C VAL A 42 -1.59 5.25 15.92
N GLN A 43 -1.31 4.40 16.91
CA GLN A 43 -0.93 3.01 16.67
C GLN A 43 -2.09 2.22 16.00
N ALA A 44 -3.32 2.42 16.47
CA ALA A 44 -4.51 1.78 15.90
C ALA A 44 -4.74 2.18 14.44
N ALA A 45 -4.57 3.47 14.12
CA ALA A 45 -4.70 3.96 12.76
C ALA A 45 -3.60 3.40 11.83
N ILE A 46 -2.36 3.30 12.29
CA ILE A 46 -1.28 2.66 11.52
C ILE A 46 -1.65 1.20 11.22
N GLN A 47 -2.07 0.44 12.22
CA GLN A 47 -2.45 -0.96 12.04
C GLN A 47 -3.64 -1.11 11.09
N GLN A 48 -4.64 -0.25 11.20
CA GLN A 48 -5.81 -0.27 10.32
C GLN A 48 -5.43 0.01 8.87
N VAL A 49 -4.58 1.01 8.61
CA VAL A 49 -4.10 1.31 7.26
C VAL A 49 -3.24 0.19 6.70
N GLU A 50 -2.30 -0.34 7.48
CA GLU A 50 -1.46 -1.45 7.03
C GLU A 50 -2.32 -2.67 6.68
N ALA A 51 -3.36 -2.97 7.46
CA ALA A 51 -4.30 -4.05 7.19
C ALA A 51 -5.13 -3.83 5.92
N ILE A 52 -5.66 -2.61 5.71
CA ILE A 52 -6.40 -2.26 4.48
C ILE A 52 -5.49 -2.40 3.26
N ILE A 53 -4.26 -1.90 3.35
CA ILE A 53 -3.27 -2.00 2.27
C ILE A 53 -2.97 -3.48 1.99
N ASP A 54 -2.73 -4.30 3.01
CA ASP A 54 -2.47 -5.73 2.86
C ASP A 54 -3.65 -6.49 2.25
N GLN A 55 -4.87 -6.16 2.65
CA GLN A 55 -6.07 -6.78 2.11
C GLN A 55 -6.26 -6.46 0.62
N LYS A 56 -6.00 -5.21 0.21
CA LYS A 56 -6.06 -4.78 -1.19
C LYS A 56 -4.89 -5.31 -2.03
N ALA A 57 -3.74 -5.52 -1.41
CA ALA A 57 -2.57 -6.11 -2.06
C ALA A 57 -2.62 -7.64 -2.11
N ALA A 58 -3.45 -8.30 -1.28
CA ALA A 58 -3.54 -9.75 -1.21
C ALA A 58 -3.75 -10.45 -2.56
N PRO A 59 -4.60 -9.95 -3.48
CA PRO A 59 -4.79 -10.55 -4.81
C PRO A 59 -3.55 -10.46 -5.72
N TYR A 60 -2.62 -9.57 -5.41
CA TYR A 60 -1.44 -9.27 -6.22
C TYR A 60 -0.13 -9.75 -5.55
N ARG A 61 -0.23 -10.57 -4.49
CA ARG A 61 0.97 -11.13 -3.82
C ARG A 61 1.81 -11.92 -4.81
N GLY A 62 3.13 -11.73 -4.72
CA GLY A 62 4.10 -12.34 -5.63
C GLY A 62 4.46 -11.46 -6.82
N ASN A 63 3.86 -10.28 -6.94
CA ASN A 63 4.33 -9.22 -7.83
C ASN A 63 5.28 -8.28 -7.06
N GLU A 64 6.57 -8.36 -7.38
CA GLU A 64 7.61 -7.56 -6.72
C GLU A 64 7.38 -6.04 -6.82
N LEU A 65 6.76 -5.56 -7.90
CA LEU A 65 6.42 -4.14 -8.05
C LEU A 65 5.32 -3.73 -7.08
N VAL A 66 4.30 -4.57 -6.93
CA VAL A 66 3.20 -4.33 -5.99
C VAL A 66 3.71 -4.41 -4.56
N ASP A 67 4.53 -5.40 -4.23
CA ASP A 67 5.11 -5.55 -2.89
C ASP A 67 5.97 -4.34 -2.50
N SER A 68 6.83 -3.86 -3.41
CA SER A 68 7.63 -2.65 -3.20
C SER A 68 6.75 -1.41 -2.99
N MET A 69 5.68 -1.28 -3.79
CA MET A 69 4.74 -0.17 -3.69
C MET A 69 3.97 -0.19 -2.36
N VAL A 70 3.50 -1.37 -1.93
CA VAL A 70 2.81 -1.57 -0.65
C VAL A 70 3.68 -1.14 0.52
N GLN A 71 4.94 -1.56 0.55
CA GLN A 71 5.89 -1.18 1.60
C GLN A 71 6.09 0.34 1.64
N GLN A 72 6.25 0.98 0.48
CA GLN A 72 6.39 2.43 0.39
C GLN A 72 5.13 3.17 0.86
N LEU A 73 3.94 2.70 0.48
CA LEU A 73 2.66 3.26 0.92
C LEU A 73 2.51 3.15 2.44
N LYS A 74 2.70 1.97 3.02
CA LYS A 74 2.63 1.77 4.47
C LYS A 74 3.55 2.73 5.21
N LYS A 75 4.79 2.89 4.74
CA LYS A 75 5.75 3.84 5.32
C LYS A 75 5.26 5.28 5.25
N ARG A 76 4.77 5.73 4.09
CA ARG A 76 4.23 7.09 3.91
C ARG A 76 3.05 7.36 4.84
N TYR A 77 2.08 6.45 4.89
CA TYR A 77 0.91 6.61 5.76
C TYR A 77 1.29 6.58 7.23
N ARG A 78 2.22 5.71 7.63
CA ARG A 78 2.75 5.68 9.00
C ARG A 78 3.37 7.01 9.40
N ASP A 79 4.24 7.58 8.55
CA ASP A 79 4.87 8.86 8.81
C ASP A 79 3.83 10.00 8.89
N GLU A 80 2.80 9.95 8.04
CA GLU A 80 1.72 10.94 8.04
C GLU A 80 0.81 10.83 9.27
N ILE A 81 0.44 9.62 9.67
CA ILE A 81 -0.34 9.35 10.88
C ILE A 81 0.43 9.81 12.12
N ILE A 82 1.73 9.50 12.21
CA ILE A 82 2.59 9.97 13.31
C ILE A 82 2.66 11.50 13.32
N ARG A 83 2.77 12.13 12.15
CA ARG A 83 2.79 13.60 12.03
C ARG A 83 1.46 14.20 12.51
N ARG A 84 0.33 13.66 12.06
CA ARG A 84 -1.02 14.12 12.45
C ARG A 84 -1.30 13.90 13.93
N GLY A 85 -0.82 12.81 14.51
CA GLY A 85 -0.98 12.51 15.94
C GLY A 85 -0.08 13.34 16.87
N ARG A 86 0.95 14.01 16.33
CA ARG A 86 1.81 14.96 17.07
C ARG A 86 1.31 16.41 16.98
N ALA A 87 0.43 16.72 16.03
CA ALA A 87 -0.17 18.05 15.84
C ALA A 87 -1.35 18.24 16.82
#